data_AF-A0A940UH37-F1
#
_entry.id   AF-A0A940UH37-F1
#
_cell.length_a   1.000
_cell.length_b   1.000
_cell.length_c   1.000
_cell.angle_alpha   90.00
_cell.angle_beta   90.00
_cell.angle_gamma   90.00
#
_symmetry.space_group_name_H-M   'P 1'
#
loop_
_entity.id
_entity.type
_entity.pdbx_description
1 polymer ?
#
loop_
_entity_poly.entity_id
_entity_poly.type
_entity_poly.pdbx_seq_one_letter_code
_entity_poly.pdbx_strand_id
1 'polypeptide(L)'
;MGASRFIRGFIVAACLVMVATVAVAQQQQDSKEYVPMERQAGKDVVWLPTAQALVDKMLDMAKVTPQDFVIDLGSGDGRTVITAAKRGARALGIEYNPDMVALSKRNAEKEGVSDRAEFIKADLYETDFSKATVLTLFLLPEINYKIRPKILDMKPGTRVVSNSFDMAEWKPDETYKVDDYKQCQDYCTAYLWIVPAKVDGAWKLPQGELVLQQSFQFISGTINTGGKPVSIVNGRLNGDQISFTAGTARYTGRVNGTVIDGTVEAGGRTTQWQARR
;
A
#
# COMPACT_ATOMS: atom_id res chain seq x y z
N MET A 1 -0.55 -79.75 31.44
CA MET A 1 -1.12 -79.37 30.13
C MET A 1 -2.36 -78.56 30.41
N GLY A 2 -2.56 -77.29 30.08
CA GLY A 2 -1.87 -76.38 29.16
C GLY A 2 -2.95 -75.52 28.47
N ALA A 3 -3.56 -74.55 29.16
CA ALA A 3 -4.62 -73.72 28.53
C ALA A 3 -4.86 -72.31 29.11
N SER A 4 -4.29 -71.93 30.27
CA SER A 4 -4.67 -70.67 30.94
C SER A 4 -3.70 -69.49 30.70
N ARG A 5 -2.46 -69.73 30.25
CA ARG A 5 -1.47 -68.66 30.02
C ARG A 5 -1.53 -67.99 28.66
N PHE A 6 -2.22 -68.57 27.68
CA PHE A 6 -2.30 -68.03 26.31
C PHE A 6 -3.37 -66.96 26.12
N ILE A 7 -4.40 -66.89 26.97
CA ILE A 7 -5.55 -65.99 26.74
C ILE A 7 -5.26 -64.57 27.27
N ARG A 8 -4.41 -64.40 28.29
CA ARG A 8 -4.06 -63.07 28.84
C ARG A 8 -3.06 -62.28 27.97
N GLY A 9 -2.22 -62.95 27.18
CA GLY A 9 -1.29 -62.28 26.26
C GLY A 9 -1.97 -61.69 25.03
N PHE A 10 -3.02 -62.36 24.53
CA PHE A 10 -3.75 -61.92 23.34
C PHE A 10 -4.65 -60.69 23.58
N ILE A 11 -5.24 -60.57 24.78
CA ILE A 11 -6.12 -59.44 25.10
C ILE A 11 -5.31 -58.14 25.26
N VAL A 12 -4.12 -58.20 25.86
CA VAL A 12 -3.26 -57.01 26.06
C VAL A 12 -2.65 -56.52 24.74
N ALA A 13 -2.25 -57.44 23.85
CA ALA A 13 -1.76 -57.09 22.52
C ALA A 13 -2.86 -56.48 21.62
N ALA A 14 -4.09 -57.01 21.69
CA ALA A 14 -5.22 -56.47 20.93
C ALA A 14 -5.62 -55.05 21.38
N CYS A 15 -5.55 -54.76 22.69
CA CYS A 15 -5.80 -53.42 23.21
C CYS A 15 -4.70 -52.42 22.84
N LEU A 16 -3.41 -52.82 22.85
CA LEU A 16 -2.30 -51.95 22.44
C LEU A 16 -2.34 -51.62 20.93
N VAL A 17 -2.74 -52.58 20.10
CA VAL A 17 -2.94 -52.34 18.66
C VAL A 17 -4.15 -51.45 18.41
N MET A 18 -5.26 -51.61 19.14
CA MET A 18 -6.40 -50.69 19.05
C MET A 18 -6.07 -49.27 19.50
N VAL A 19 -5.29 -49.10 20.57
CA VAL A 19 -4.90 -47.75 21.04
C VAL A 19 -3.93 -47.10 20.05
N ALA A 20 -3.02 -47.86 19.45
CA ALA A 20 -2.11 -47.35 18.42
C ALA A 20 -2.84 -46.99 17.11
N THR A 21 -3.85 -47.77 16.68
CA THR A 21 -4.62 -47.45 15.47
C THR A 21 -5.56 -46.26 15.66
N VAL A 22 -6.12 -46.08 16.86
CA VAL A 22 -6.94 -44.88 17.18
C VAL A 22 -6.06 -43.62 17.28
N ALA A 23 -4.84 -43.72 17.83
CA ALA A 23 -3.91 -42.61 17.89
C ALA A 23 -3.42 -42.15 16.50
N VAL A 24 -3.20 -43.10 15.57
CA VAL A 24 -2.82 -42.77 14.18
C VAL A 24 -4.04 -42.27 13.38
N ALA A 25 -5.24 -42.79 13.64
CA ALA A 25 -6.47 -42.33 12.98
C ALA A 25 -6.95 -40.94 13.43
N GLN A 26 -6.60 -40.50 14.65
CA GLN A 26 -6.90 -39.14 15.11
C GLN A 26 -5.90 -38.08 14.62
N GLN A 27 -4.78 -38.48 14.02
CA GLN A 27 -3.77 -37.54 13.51
C GLN A 27 -3.90 -37.25 12.00
N GLN A 28 -4.82 -37.93 11.32
CA GLN A 28 -5.15 -37.69 9.92
C GLN A 28 -6.53 -37.02 9.83
N GLN A 29 -6.66 -35.88 10.50
CA GLN A 29 -7.74 -34.95 10.20
C GLN A 29 -7.38 -34.34 8.85
N ASP A 30 -8.06 -34.80 7.79
CA ASP A 30 -8.01 -34.24 6.44
C ASP A 30 -7.96 -32.71 6.51
N SER A 31 -6.77 -32.13 6.39
CA SER A 31 -6.62 -30.69 6.18
C SER A 31 -6.98 -30.44 4.73
N LYS A 32 -8.29 -30.40 4.43
CA LYS A 32 -8.76 -29.91 3.13
C LYS A 32 -8.09 -28.56 2.90
N GLU A 33 -7.30 -28.45 1.84
CA GLU A 33 -6.57 -27.22 1.51
C GLU A 33 -7.57 -26.07 1.49
N TYR A 34 -7.29 -25.01 2.25
CA TYR A 34 -8.19 -23.86 2.33
C TYR A 34 -8.33 -23.22 0.94
N VAL A 35 -9.56 -23.17 0.43
CA VAL A 35 -9.93 -22.48 -0.81
C VAL A 35 -10.86 -21.33 -0.43
N PRO A 36 -10.50 -20.07 -0.71
CA PRO A 36 -11.33 -18.93 -0.36
C PRO A 36 -12.57 -18.91 -1.25
N MET A 37 -13.70 -18.49 -0.68
CA MET A 37 -14.93 -18.24 -1.43
C MET A 37 -15.07 -16.73 -1.67
N GLU A 38 -15.34 -16.32 -2.91
CA GLU A 38 -15.63 -14.92 -3.20
C GLU A 38 -16.80 -14.42 -2.35
N ARG A 39 -16.70 -13.17 -1.89
CA ARG A 39 -17.66 -12.51 -0.99
C ARG A 39 -17.80 -13.16 0.38
N GLN A 40 -16.86 -14.01 0.80
CA GLN A 40 -16.80 -14.47 2.18
C GLN A 40 -16.63 -13.27 3.12
N ALA A 41 -17.31 -13.31 4.27
CA ALA A 41 -17.23 -12.26 5.28
C ALA A 41 -15.82 -12.23 5.89
N GLY A 42 -15.17 -11.06 5.86
CA GLY A 42 -14.00 -10.76 6.66
C GLY A 42 -14.36 -9.97 7.92
N LYS A 43 -13.35 -9.44 8.60
CA LYS A 43 -13.54 -8.62 9.80
C LYS A 43 -14.34 -7.34 9.50
N ASP A 44 -13.83 -6.54 8.57
CA ASP A 44 -14.36 -5.22 8.22
C ASP A 44 -14.89 -5.14 6.78
N VAL A 45 -14.49 -6.08 5.91
CA VAL A 45 -14.83 -6.14 4.48
C VAL A 45 -15.07 -7.57 4.02
N VAL A 46 -15.79 -7.76 2.92
CA VAL A 46 -15.86 -9.06 2.24
C VAL A 46 -14.61 -9.26 1.39
N TRP A 47 -14.16 -10.50 1.25
CA TRP A 47 -13.03 -10.79 0.36
C TRP A 47 -13.49 -10.84 -1.10
N LEU A 48 -12.92 -9.96 -1.91
CA LEU A 48 -12.96 -10.00 -3.37
C LEU A 48 -11.55 -9.78 -3.91
N PRO A 49 -11.08 -10.65 -4.81
CA PRO A 49 -9.78 -10.44 -5.41
C PRO A 49 -9.79 -9.30 -6.44
N THR A 50 -8.72 -8.50 -6.48
CA THR A 50 -8.50 -7.57 -7.59
C THR A 50 -8.19 -8.35 -8.87
N ALA A 51 -8.84 -7.98 -9.98
CA ALA A 51 -8.56 -8.58 -11.29
C ALA A 51 -7.07 -8.42 -11.66
N GLN A 52 -6.45 -9.48 -12.20
CA GLN A 52 -4.99 -9.49 -12.44
C GLN A 52 -4.53 -8.32 -13.34
N ALA A 53 -5.30 -8.01 -14.39
CA ALA A 53 -4.99 -6.88 -15.27
C ALA A 53 -4.97 -5.53 -14.51
N LEU A 54 -5.83 -5.36 -13.51
CA LEU A 54 -5.83 -4.16 -12.69
C LEU A 54 -4.67 -4.16 -11.68
N VAL A 55 -4.31 -5.31 -11.09
CA VAL A 55 -3.09 -5.45 -10.25
C VAL A 55 -1.87 -4.98 -11.03
N ASP A 56 -1.68 -5.50 -12.25
CA ASP A 56 -0.54 -5.14 -13.08
C ASP A 56 -0.52 -3.65 -13.40
N LYS A 57 -1.69 -3.10 -13.73
CA LYS A 57 -1.82 -1.67 -14.02
C LYS A 57 -1.57 -0.78 -12.79
N MET A 58 -2.05 -1.16 -11.61
CA MET A 58 -1.79 -0.45 -10.35
C MET A 58 -0.29 -0.38 -10.08
N LEU A 59 0.43 -1.50 -10.22
CA LEU A 59 1.87 -1.55 -10.01
C LEU A 59 2.65 -0.79 -11.09
N ASP A 60 2.14 -0.72 -12.33
CA ASP A 60 2.69 0.11 -13.42
C ASP A 60 2.52 1.61 -13.14
N MET A 61 1.32 2.04 -12.73
CA MET A 61 1.04 3.43 -12.35
C MET A 61 1.92 3.88 -11.19
N ALA A 62 2.09 3.02 -10.19
CA ALA A 62 3.02 3.24 -9.09
C ALA A 62 4.50 3.14 -9.49
N LYS A 63 4.81 2.75 -10.74
CA LYS A 63 6.17 2.56 -11.26
C LYS A 63 7.02 1.70 -10.31
N VAL A 64 6.48 0.57 -9.89
CA VAL A 64 7.16 -0.34 -8.95
C VAL A 64 8.46 -0.86 -9.56
N THR A 65 9.54 -0.78 -8.78
CA THR A 65 10.90 -1.20 -9.13
C THR A 65 11.47 -2.14 -8.06
N PRO A 66 12.60 -2.82 -8.32
CA PRO A 66 13.27 -3.62 -7.30
C PRO A 66 13.76 -2.84 -6.07
N GLN A 67 13.84 -1.51 -6.14
CA GLN A 67 14.21 -0.66 -5.01
C GLN A 67 13.04 -0.39 -4.06
N ASP A 68 11.82 -0.79 -4.43
CA ASP A 68 10.63 -0.53 -3.66
C ASP A 68 10.41 -1.54 -2.53
N PHE A 69 9.79 -1.05 -1.47
CA PHE A 69 9.12 -1.85 -0.48
C PHE A 69 7.62 -1.63 -0.61
N VAL A 70 6.93 -2.64 -1.17
CA VAL A 70 5.49 -2.63 -1.40
C VAL A 70 4.77 -3.20 -0.18
N ILE A 71 3.76 -2.50 0.33
CA ILE A 71 2.87 -3.05 1.35
C ILE A 71 1.45 -3.09 0.79
N ASP A 72 0.78 -4.23 0.93
CA ASP A 72 -0.62 -4.42 0.56
C ASP A 72 -1.48 -4.54 1.82
N LEU A 73 -2.44 -3.63 2.00
CA LEU A 73 -3.35 -3.65 3.16
C LEU A 73 -4.61 -4.45 2.83
N GLY A 74 -4.81 -5.55 3.54
CA GLY A 74 -5.87 -6.53 3.22
C GLY A 74 -5.45 -7.43 2.06
N SER A 75 -4.26 -8.05 2.18
CA SER A 75 -3.59 -8.69 1.03
C SER A 75 -4.29 -9.92 0.45
N GLY A 76 -5.29 -10.48 1.15
CA GLY A 76 -6.09 -11.58 0.64
C GLY A 76 -5.27 -12.80 0.24
N ASP A 77 -5.42 -13.26 -1.00
CA ASP A 77 -4.71 -14.44 -1.53
C ASP A 77 -3.24 -14.15 -1.88
N GLY A 78 -2.79 -12.92 -1.65
CA GLY A 78 -1.43 -12.44 -1.83
C GLY A 78 -1.10 -12.02 -3.25
N ARG A 79 -2.05 -12.02 -4.20
CA ARG A 79 -1.76 -11.78 -5.63
C ARG A 79 -0.98 -10.49 -5.88
N THR A 80 -1.35 -9.38 -5.24
CA THR A 80 -0.69 -8.07 -5.44
C THR A 80 0.75 -8.10 -4.93
N VAL A 81 0.95 -8.65 -3.74
CA VAL A 81 2.27 -8.83 -3.10
C VAL A 81 3.16 -9.74 -3.94
N ILE A 82 2.62 -10.86 -4.43
CA ILE A 82 3.32 -11.81 -5.30
C ILE A 82 3.70 -11.15 -6.62
N THR A 83 2.79 -10.43 -7.28
CA THR A 83 3.09 -9.71 -8.52
C THR A 83 4.17 -8.65 -8.31
N ALA A 84 4.14 -7.90 -7.20
CA ALA A 84 5.20 -6.96 -6.85
C ALA A 84 6.56 -7.67 -6.63
N ALA A 85 6.57 -8.80 -5.92
CA ALA A 85 7.77 -9.60 -5.68
C ALA A 85 8.36 -10.19 -6.98
N LYS A 86 7.51 -10.63 -7.92
CA LYS A 86 7.92 -11.05 -9.26
C LYS A 86 8.58 -9.94 -10.07
N ARG A 87 8.22 -8.67 -9.83
CA ARG A 87 8.89 -7.48 -10.39
C ARG A 87 10.21 -7.13 -9.67
N GLY A 88 10.56 -7.89 -8.64
CA GLY A 88 11.80 -7.76 -7.89
C GLY A 88 11.75 -6.87 -6.65
N ALA A 89 10.60 -6.25 -6.37
CA ALA A 89 10.43 -5.47 -5.14
C ALA A 89 10.40 -6.37 -3.91
N ARG A 90 10.73 -5.82 -2.75
CA ARG A 90 10.35 -6.43 -1.47
C ARG A 90 8.88 -6.13 -1.24
N ALA A 91 8.11 -7.12 -0.79
CA ALA A 91 6.67 -6.97 -0.65
C ALA A 91 6.17 -7.61 0.66
N LEU A 92 5.25 -6.92 1.34
CA LEU A 92 4.61 -7.40 2.56
C LEU A 92 3.08 -7.33 2.42
N GLY A 93 2.41 -8.45 2.64
CA GLY A 93 0.96 -8.50 2.79
C GLY A 93 0.54 -8.44 4.25
N ILE A 94 -0.29 -7.46 4.59
CA ILE A 94 -0.97 -7.37 5.89
C ILE A 94 -2.38 -7.94 5.71
N GLU A 95 -2.67 -9.04 6.39
CA GLU A 95 -3.96 -9.74 6.28
C GLU A 95 -4.46 -10.14 7.66
N TYR A 96 -5.75 -9.98 7.93
CA TYR A 96 -6.31 -10.28 9.24
C TYR A 96 -6.67 -11.77 9.39
N ASN A 97 -7.14 -12.38 8.31
CA ASN A 97 -7.56 -13.77 8.29
C ASN A 97 -6.33 -14.71 8.25
N PRO A 98 -6.08 -15.52 9.29
CA PRO A 98 -4.93 -16.43 9.33
C PRO A 98 -4.94 -17.49 8.22
N ASP A 99 -6.11 -17.92 7.74
CA ASP A 99 -6.22 -18.90 6.66
C ASP A 99 -5.81 -18.29 5.31
N MET A 100 -6.15 -17.02 5.08
CA MET A 100 -5.69 -16.24 3.92
C MET A 100 -4.18 -16.01 3.98
N VAL A 101 -3.61 -15.73 5.16
CA VAL A 101 -2.15 -15.64 5.36
C VAL A 101 -1.46 -16.98 5.03
N ALA A 102 -2.02 -18.10 5.48
CA ALA A 102 -1.46 -19.41 5.17
C ALA A 102 -1.55 -19.72 3.65
N LEU A 103 -2.66 -19.34 3.01
CA LEU A 103 -2.83 -19.47 1.56
C LEU A 103 -1.82 -18.62 0.78
N SER A 104 -1.66 -17.35 1.14
CA SER A 104 -0.77 -16.43 0.43
C SER A 104 0.70 -16.85 0.53
N LYS A 105 1.12 -17.38 1.68
CA LYS A 105 2.44 -18.02 1.84
C LYS A 105 2.63 -19.19 0.88
N ARG A 106 1.67 -20.11 0.80
CA ARG A 106 1.72 -21.23 -0.16
C ARG A 106 1.75 -20.73 -1.61
N ASN A 107 0.99 -19.68 -1.94
CA ASN A 107 1.00 -19.10 -3.27
C ASN A 107 2.36 -18.48 -3.62
N ALA A 108 2.98 -17.74 -2.69
CA ALA A 108 4.32 -17.19 -2.91
C ALA A 108 5.39 -18.27 -3.07
N GLU A 109 5.30 -19.38 -2.31
CA GLU A 109 6.17 -20.54 -2.48
C GLU A 109 5.98 -21.20 -3.85
N LYS A 110 4.74 -21.44 -4.28
CA LYS A 110 4.40 -21.99 -5.60
C LYS A 110 4.95 -21.12 -6.74
N GLU A 111 4.96 -19.81 -6.55
CA GLU A 111 5.44 -18.83 -7.52
C GLU A 111 6.95 -18.52 -7.39
N GLY A 112 7.64 -19.13 -6.43
CA GLY A 112 9.08 -19.02 -6.25
C GLY A 112 9.57 -17.63 -5.77
N VAL A 113 8.74 -16.88 -5.05
CA VAL A 113 9.04 -15.50 -4.60
C VAL A 113 9.08 -15.31 -3.08
N SER A 114 9.16 -16.41 -2.31
CA SER A 114 9.16 -16.36 -0.84
C SER A 114 10.35 -15.63 -0.20
N ASP A 115 11.42 -15.36 -0.96
CA ASP A 115 12.55 -14.53 -0.52
C ASP A 115 12.21 -13.03 -0.51
N ARG A 116 11.14 -12.63 -1.18
CA ARG A 116 10.72 -11.22 -1.38
C ARG A 116 9.29 -10.93 -0.96
N ALA A 117 8.40 -11.92 -0.96
CA ALA A 117 7.02 -11.80 -0.54
C ALA A 117 6.81 -12.36 0.87
N GLU A 118 6.52 -11.49 1.83
CA GLU A 118 6.18 -11.85 3.21
C GLU A 118 4.69 -11.60 3.46
N PHE A 119 4.09 -12.40 4.35
CA PHE A 119 2.69 -12.24 4.77
C PHE A 119 2.59 -12.38 6.28
N ILE A 120 1.94 -11.39 6.91
CA ILE A 120 1.73 -11.37 8.35
C ILE A 120 0.25 -11.30 8.69
N LYS A 121 -0.12 -12.01 9.76
CA LYS A 121 -1.43 -11.88 10.38
C LYS A 121 -1.44 -10.62 11.24
N ALA A 122 -2.06 -9.54 10.78
CA ALA A 122 -2.12 -8.29 11.55
C ALA A 122 -3.35 -7.45 11.18
N ASP A 123 -3.68 -6.51 12.06
CA ASP A 123 -4.71 -5.49 11.80
C ASP A 123 -4.09 -4.29 11.09
N LEU A 124 -4.65 -3.91 9.93
CA LEU A 124 -4.19 -2.75 9.16
C LEU A 124 -4.31 -1.43 9.93
N TYR A 125 -5.24 -1.32 10.89
CA TYR A 125 -5.40 -0.13 11.71
C TYR A 125 -4.33 0.03 12.77
N GLU A 126 -3.71 -1.07 13.20
CA GLU A 126 -2.72 -1.09 14.27
C GLU A 126 -1.28 -1.20 13.74
N THR A 127 -1.11 -1.74 12.53
CA THR A 127 0.21 -2.00 11.94
C THR A 127 0.88 -0.71 11.48
N ASP A 128 2.19 -0.59 11.75
CA ASP A 128 3.03 0.45 11.16
C ASP A 128 3.43 0.08 9.73
N PHE A 129 2.91 0.82 8.76
CA PHE A 129 3.24 0.70 7.34
C PHE A 129 4.05 1.90 6.82
N SER A 130 4.56 2.77 7.70
CA SER A 130 5.27 4.01 7.32
C SER A 130 6.53 3.79 6.48
N LYS A 131 7.10 2.57 6.51
CA LYS A 131 8.28 2.18 5.75
C LYS A 131 7.99 1.86 4.28
N ALA A 132 6.73 1.71 3.88
CA ALA A 132 6.41 1.41 2.49
C ALA A 132 6.83 2.56 1.57
N THR A 133 7.38 2.23 0.40
CA THR A 133 7.56 3.20 -0.69
C THR A 133 6.38 3.17 -1.66
N VAL A 134 5.64 2.06 -1.68
CA VAL A 134 4.37 1.87 -2.38
C VAL A 134 3.37 1.21 -1.45
N LEU A 135 2.15 1.75 -1.38
CA LEU A 135 1.04 1.15 -0.68
C LEU A 135 -0.04 0.75 -1.69
N THR A 136 -0.54 -0.48 -1.61
CA THR A 136 -1.66 -0.97 -2.43
C THR A 136 -2.89 -1.23 -1.56
N LEU A 137 -4.07 -0.91 -2.09
CA LEU A 137 -5.35 -0.96 -1.38
C LEU A 137 -6.45 -1.56 -2.26
N PHE A 138 -7.23 -2.48 -1.70
CA PHE A 138 -8.59 -2.79 -2.17
C PHE A 138 -9.48 -3.06 -0.96
N LEU A 139 -10.01 -1.99 -0.38
CA LEU A 139 -10.70 -2.00 0.92
C LEU A 139 -12.16 -1.54 0.75
N LEU A 140 -12.57 -0.52 1.50
CA LEU A 140 -13.82 0.23 1.34
C LEU A 140 -13.53 1.72 1.55
N PRO A 141 -14.38 2.63 1.04
CA PRO A 141 -14.17 4.08 1.18
C PRO A 141 -13.97 4.51 2.64
N GLU A 142 -14.77 4.01 3.57
CA GLU A 142 -14.73 4.37 5.00
C GLU A 142 -13.40 3.97 5.65
N ILE A 143 -12.83 2.84 5.21
CA ILE A 143 -11.52 2.37 5.67
C ILE A 143 -10.44 3.28 5.12
N ASN A 144 -10.48 3.58 3.81
CA ASN A 144 -9.54 4.51 3.18
C ASN A 144 -9.53 5.87 3.90
N TYR A 145 -10.69 6.41 4.26
CA TYR A 145 -10.80 7.69 4.96
C TYR A 145 -10.18 7.63 6.36
N LYS A 146 -10.38 6.53 7.08
CA LYS A 146 -9.84 6.31 8.43
C LYS A 146 -8.31 6.17 8.42
N ILE A 147 -7.72 5.56 7.40
CA ILE A 147 -6.26 5.37 7.30
C ILE A 147 -5.55 6.53 6.58
N ARG A 148 -6.26 7.34 5.78
CA ARG A 148 -5.71 8.47 5.02
C ARG A 148 -4.81 9.39 5.85
N PRO A 149 -5.13 9.78 7.10
CA PRO A 149 -4.22 10.59 7.92
C PRO A 149 -2.85 9.92 8.13
N LYS A 150 -2.82 8.61 8.40
CA LYS A 150 -1.56 7.85 8.54
C LYS A 150 -0.78 7.79 7.24
N ILE A 151 -1.48 7.67 6.11
CA ILE A 151 -0.87 7.68 4.77
C ILE A 151 -0.23 9.04 4.47
N LEU A 152 -0.89 10.15 4.83
CA LEU A 152 -0.38 11.50 4.65
C LEU A 152 0.81 11.84 5.57
N ASP A 153 1.04 11.05 6.61
CA ASP A 153 2.22 11.13 7.48
C ASP A 153 3.42 10.31 6.97
N MET A 154 3.24 9.52 5.90
CA MET A 154 4.33 8.77 5.27
C MET A 154 5.33 9.70 4.58
N LYS A 155 6.47 9.13 4.18
CA LYS A 155 7.52 9.87 3.49
C LYS A 155 6.96 10.52 2.22
N PRO A 156 7.21 11.83 1.97
CA PRO A 156 6.83 12.46 0.72
C PRO A 156 7.39 11.71 -0.49
N GLY A 157 6.55 11.50 -1.49
CA GLY A 157 6.87 10.69 -2.68
C GLY A 157 6.49 9.22 -2.57
N THR A 158 6.00 8.76 -1.40
CA THR A 158 5.33 7.45 -1.30
C THR A 158 4.17 7.41 -2.29
N ARG A 159 4.07 6.35 -3.09
CA ARG A 159 2.97 6.15 -4.04
C ARG A 159 1.90 5.28 -3.40
N VAL A 160 0.64 5.64 -3.60
CA VAL A 160 -0.49 4.88 -3.08
C VAL A 160 -1.40 4.56 -4.24
N VAL A 161 -1.68 3.28 -4.45
CA VAL A 161 -2.58 2.82 -5.50
C VAL A 161 -3.77 2.08 -4.90
N SER A 162 -4.97 2.46 -5.33
CA SER A 162 -6.22 1.89 -4.82
C SER A 162 -7.06 1.34 -5.96
N ASN A 163 -7.64 0.16 -5.75
CA ASN A 163 -8.68 -0.39 -6.59
C ASN A 163 -10.04 0.21 -6.21
N SER A 164 -10.63 0.94 -7.16
CA SER A 164 -12.01 1.44 -7.27
C SER A 164 -12.55 2.32 -6.16
N PHE A 165 -11.94 2.35 -4.98
CA PHE A 165 -12.32 3.20 -3.86
C PHE A 165 -11.33 4.34 -3.70
N ASP A 166 -11.85 5.56 -3.67
CA ASP A 166 -11.04 6.78 -3.60
C ASP A 166 -10.63 7.14 -2.16
N MET A 167 -10.12 8.36 -2.00
CA MET A 167 -9.76 8.95 -0.71
C MET A 167 -10.51 10.27 -0.46
N ALA A 168 -11.77 10.36 -0.88
CA ALA A 168 -12.66 11.51 -0.72
C ALA A 168 -12.08 12.83 -1.25
N GLU A 169 -11.77 13.77 -0.35
CA GLU A 169 -11.27 15.11 -0.72
C GLU A 169 -9.86 15.07 -1.30
N TRP A 170 -9.06 14.04 -1.00
CA TRP A 170 -7.74 13.89 -1.59
C TRP A 170 -7.89 13.37 -3.02
N LYS A 171 -7.77 14.27 -4.00
CA LYS A 171 -7.92 13.92 -5.41
C LYS A 171 -6.73 13.08 -5.90
N PRO A 172 -6.96 12.06 -6.75
CA PRO A 172 -5.88 11.26 -7.32
C PRO A 172 -5.01 12.10 -8.25
N ASP A 173 -3.72 11.74 -8.31
CA ASP A 173 -2.75 12.26 -9.27
C ASP A 173 -2.91 11.60 -10.64
N GLU A 174 -3.34 10.34 -10.68
CA GLU A 174 -3.67 9.63 -11.93
C GLU A 174 -4.89 8.72 -11.71
N THR A 175 -5.70 8.53 -12.75
CA THR A 175 -6.82 7.59 -12.77
C THR A 175 -6.76 6.79 -14.04
N TYR A 176 -7.01 5.48 -13.93
CA TYR A 176 -7.09 4.59 -15.06
C TYR A 176 -8.27 3.63 -14.90
N LYS A 177 -8.91 3.27 -16.01
CA LYS A 177 -9.98 2.28 -16.03
C LYS A 177 -9.66 1.18 -17.03
N VAL A 178 -9.79 -0.08 -16.60
CA VAL A 178 -9.77 -1.23 -17.49
C VAL A 178 -11.16 -1.35 -18.12
N ASP A 179 -11.28 -1.03 -19.40
CA ASP A 179 -12.56 -1.08 -20.12
C ASP A 179 -12.86 -2.44 -20.76
N ASP A 180 -11.87 -3.33 -20.86
CA ASP A 180 -12.08 -4.69 -21.37
C ASP A 180 -12.72 -5.58 -20.30
N TYR A 181 -14.01 -5.86 -20.45
CA TYR A 181 -14.79 -6.72 -19.55
C TYR A 181 -14.21 -8.13 -19.38
N LYS A 182 -13.46 -8.64 -20.37
CA LYS A 182 -12.80 -9.95 -20.24
C LYS A 182 -11.61 -9.92 -19.28
N GLN A 183 -11.00 -8.75 -19.10
CA GLN A 183 -9.85 -8.54 -18.22
C GLN A 183 -10.26 -8.09 -16.83
N CYS A 184 -11.36 -7.37 -16.71
CA CYS A 184 -11.91 -6.94 -15.43
C CYS A 184 -13.44 -6.79 -15.51
N GLN A 185 -14.15 -7.50 -14.65
CA GLN A 185 -15.62 -7.52 -14.64
C GLN A 185 -16.20 -6.52 -13.64
N ASP A 186 -15.64 -6.47 -12.44
CA ASP A 186 -16.06 -5.60 -11.34
C ASP A 186 -14.85 -4.88 -10.74
N TYR A 187 -15.07 -3.67 -10.22
CA TYR A 187 -14.04 -2.84 -9.58
C TYR A 187 -12.80 -2.65 -10.47
N CYS A 188 -12.98 -1.96 -11.59
CA CYS A 188 -12.00 -1.89 -12.69
C CYS A 188 -11.29 -0.54 -12.82
N THR A 189 -11.37 0.30 -11.80
CA THR A 189 -10.73 1.62 -11.80
C THR A 189 -9.53 1.61 -10.86
N ALA A 190 -8.36 2.00 -11.33
CA ALA A 190 -7.19 2.24 -10.51
C ALA A 190 -7.01 3.74 -10.28
N TYR A 191 -6.70 4.10 -9.05
CA TYR A 191 -6.32 5.45 -8.66
C TYR A 191 -4.89 5.46 -8.13
N LEU A 192 -4.13 6.52 -8.42
CA LEU A 192 -2.80 6.77 -7.88
C LEU A 192 -2.79 8.10 -7.13
N TRP A 193 -2.17 8.12 -5.96
CA TRP A 193 -1.79 9.32 -5.23
C TRP A 193 -0.30 9.29 -4.90
N ILE A 194 0.28 10.48 -4.77
CA ILE A 194 1.66 10.68 -4.30
C ILE A 194 1.58 11.49 -3.02
N VAL A 195 2.09 10.93 -1.91
CA VAL A 195 2.08 11.60 -0.60
C VAL A 195 2.86 12.91 -0.70
N PRO A 196 2.22 14.09 -0.52
CA PRO A 196 2.87 15.37 -0.70
C PRO A 196 3.67 15.78 0.55
N ALA A 197 4.75 16.54 0.36
CA ALA A 197 5.44 17.17 1.49
C ALA A 197 4.54 18.20 2.19
N LYS A 198 4.75 18.39 3.49
CA LYS A 198 3.96 19.34 4.30
C LYS A 198 4.57 20.73 4.22
N VAL A 199 3.92 21.64 3.50
CA VAL A 199 4.42 23.00 3.22
C VAL A 199 3.52 24.12 3.72
N ASP A 200 2.36 23.80 4.31
CA ASP A 200 1.46 24.80 4.91
C ASP A 200 2.17 25.74 5.90
N GLY A 201 1.90 27.04 5.81
CA GLY A 201 2.44 28.07 6.69
C GLY A 201 3.44 29.01 6.01
N ALA A 202 4.13 29.79 6.84
CA ALA A 202 5.08 30.81 6.43
C ALA A 202 6.50 30.25 6.23
N TRP A 203 7.18 30.75 5.21
CA TRP A 203 8.54 30.43 4.82
C TRP A 203 9.33 31.72 4.55
N LYS A 204 10.45 31.91 5.23
CA LYS A 204 11.36 33.04 5.05
C LYS A 204 12.17 32.90 3.77
N LEU A 205 12.15 33.93 2.96
CA LEU A 205 13.01 34.10 1.77
C LEU A 205 14.14 35.09 2.12
N PRO A 206 15.23 35.16 1.32
CA PRO A 206 16.29 36.15 1.54
C PRO A 206 15.79 37.61 1.59
N GLN A 207 14.74 37.92 0.84
CA GLN A 207 14.20 39.27 0.66
C GLN A 207 12.68 39.33 0.91
N GLY A 208 12.13 38.49 1.79
CA GLY A 208 10.71 38.54 2.14
C GLY A 208 10.19 37.19 2.64
N GLU A 209 8.99 36.82 2.22
CA GLU A 209 8.25 35.70 2.77
C GLU A 209 7.38 35.02 1.71
N LEU A 210 7.24 33.71 1.83
CA LEU A 210 6.30 32.87 1.11
C LEU A 210 5.30 32.31 2.14
N VAL A 211 4.02 32.62 2.00
CA VAL A 211 2.96 32.09 2.86
C VAL A 211 2.12 31.12 2.04
N LEU A 212 2.08 29.86 2.47
CA LEU A 212 1.38 28.77 1.78
C LEU A 212 0.16 28.31 2.58
N GLN A 213 -0.93 28.08 1.88
CA GLN A 213 -2.05 27.27 2.33
C GLN A 213 -2.04 25.97 1.53
N GLN A 214 -2.16 24.84 2.22
CA GLN A 214 -2.07 23.52 1.60
C GLN A 214 -3.39 22.76 1.72
N SER A 215 -3.84 22.21 0.60
CA SER A 215 -4.89 21.19 0.54
C SER A 215 -4.34 19.99 -0.21
N PHE A 216 -3.85 19.00 0.55
CA PHE A 216 -3.14 17.82 0.03
C PHE A 216 -1.99 18.21 -0.91
N GLN A 217 -2.07 17.86 -2.19
CA GLN A 217 -1.05 18.18 -3.18
C GLN A 217 -1.23 19.56 -3.82
N PHE A 218 -2.31 20.29 -3.52
CA PHE A 218 -2.55 21.63 -4.05
C PHE A 218 -2.11 22.68 -3.04
N ILE A 219 -1.48 23.74 -3.53
CA ILE A 219 -1.06 24.87 -2.69
C ILE A 219 -1.54 26.19 -3.28
N SER A 220 -1.87 27.12 -2.40
CA SER A 220 -2.20 28.51 -2.69
C SER A 220 -1.48 29.43 -1.71
N GLY A 221 -1.63 30.74 -1.87
CA GLY A 221 -1.03 31.72 -0.96
C GLY A 221 -0.34 32.86 -1.69
N THR A 222 0.66 33.46 -1.05
CA THR A 222 1.34 34.66 -1.55
C THR A 222 2.85 34.56 -1.39
N ILE A 223 3.57 35.21 -2.30
CA ILE A 223 5.02 35.38 -2.22
C ILE A 223 5.38 36.86 -2.25
N ASN A 224 6.33 37.26 -1.41
CA ASN A 224 6.92 38.58 -1.37
C ASN A 224 8.44 38.47 -1.46
N THR A 225 9.05 39.11 -2.47
CA THR A 225 10.50 39.17 -2.69
C THR A 225 11.04 40.59 -2.62
N GLY A 226 10.49 41.42 -1.72
CA GLY A 226 10.99 42.79 -1.45
C GLY A 226 10.06 43.89 -1.97
N GLY A 227 8.79 43.57 -2.22
CA GLY A 227 7.80 44.48 -2.78
C GLY A 227 6.39 44.19 -2.26
N LYS A 228 5.38 44.39 -3.12
CA LYS A 228 4.01 43.99 -2.80
C LYS A 228 3.88 42.46 -2.92
N PRO A 229 3.18 41.79 -1.98
CA PRO A 229 2.88 40.37 -2.10
C PRO A 229 2.14 40.06 -3.40
N VAL A 230 2.52 38.96 -4.05
CA VAL A 230 1.91 38.44 -5.28
C VAL A 230 1.27 37.10 -4.97
N SER A 231 0.02 36.90 -5.38
CA SER A 231 -0.65 35.60 -5.24
C SER A 231 0.02 34.54 -6.10
N ILE A 232 0.17 33.34 -5.54
CA ILE A 232 0.64 32.19 -6.31
C ILE A 232 -0.54 31.50 -7.00
N VAL A 233 -0.32 30.99 -8.20
CA VAL A 233 -1.27 30.20 -8.99
C VAL A 233 -0.62 28.91 -9.48
N ASN A 234 -1.43 27.94 -9.89
CA ASN A 234 -0.96 26.62 -10.34
C ASN A 234 -0.04 25.92 -9.33
N GLY A 235 -0.27 26.16 -8.04
CA GLY A 235 0.53 25.60 -6.97
C GLY A 235 0.26 24.12 -6.78
N ARG A 236 1.31 23.31 -6.89
CA ARG A 236 1.23 21.85 -6.74
C ARG A 236 2.49 21.24 -6.13
N LEU A 237 2.28 20.17 -5.36
CA LEU A 237 3.30 19.25 -4.88
C LEU A 237 3.24 17.92 -5.66
N ASN A 238 4.40 17.33 -5.91
CA ASN A 238 4.55 15.95 -6.35
C ASN A 238 5.62 15.30 -5.47
N GLY A 239 5.16 14.61 -4.43
CA GLY A 239 6.05 14.17 -3.37
C GLY A 239 6.69 15.36 -2.65
N ASP A 240 8.01 15.41 -2.66
CA ASP A 240 8.81 16.51 -2.16
C ASP A 240 9.06 17.61 -3.19
N GLN A 241 8.64 17.45 -4.44
CA GLN A 241 8.77 18.49 -5.46
C GLN A 241 7.65 19.52 -5.30
N ILE A 242 7.98 20.79 -5.37
CA ILE A 242 7.04 21.91 -5.29
C ILE A 242 7.12 22.73 -6.58
N SER A 243 5.99 23.21 -7.07
CA SER A 243 5.93 24.17 -8.16
C SER A 243 4.76 25.13 -8.01
N PHE A 244 4.94 26.38 -8.44
CA PHE A 244 3.89 27.39 -8.51
C PHE A 244 4.33 28.54 -9.43
N THR A 245 3.39 29.41 -9.78
CA THR A 245 3.65 30.62 -10.57
C THR A 245 3.27 31.86 -9.76
N ALA A 246 4.08 32.90 -9.78
CA ALA A 246 3.77 34.20 -9.19
C ALA A 246 4.07 35.30 -10.22
N GLY A 247 3.03 36.01 -10.68
CA GLY A 247 3.15 36.90 -11.83
C GLY A 247 3.58 36.12 -13.08
N THR A 248 4.70 36.51 -13.68
CA THR A 248 5.31 35.82 -14.84
C THR A 248 6.42 34.83 -14.45
N ALA A 249 6.75 34.75 -13.15
CA ALA A 249 7.83 33.92 -12.66
C ALA A 249 7.33 32.52 -12.29
N ARG A 250 7.98 31.47 -12.80
CA ARG A 250 7.71 30.08 -12.45
C ARG A 250 8.72 29.60 -11.43
N TYR A 251 8.23 29.17 -10.27
CA TYR A 251 9.03 28.59 -9.21
C TYR A 251 8.92 27.07 -9.25
N THR A 252 10.06 26.40 -9.15
CA THR A 252 10.15 24.95 -8.92
C THR A 252 11.17 24.70 -7.83
N GLY A 253 11.04 23.60 -7.11
CA GLY A 253 12.00 23.24 -6.07
C GLY A 253 11.73 21.90 -5.42
N ARG A 254 12.50 21.60 -4.39
CA ARG A 254 12.38 20.40 -3.57
C ARG A 254 12.33 20.79 -2.09
N VAL A 255 11.37 20.22 -1.38
CA VAL A 255 11.18 20.36 0.07
C VAL A 255 12.07 19.33 0.77
N ASN A 256 12.95 19.79 1.64
CA ASN A 256 13.78 18.96 2.50
C ASN A 256 13.64 19.43 3.95
N GLY A 257 12.71 18.82 4.69
CA GLY A 257 12.38 19.20 6.05
C GLY A 257 11.91 20.66 6.14
N THR A 258 12.75 21.51 6.71
CA THR A 258 12.47 22.94 6.92
C THR A 258 13.05 23.85 5.83
N VAL A 259 13.58 23.29 4.75
CA VAL A 259 14.18 24.04 3.63
C VAL A 259 13.47 23.69 2.33
N ILE A 260 13.25 24.69 1.49
CA ILE A 260 12.91 24.52 0.07
C ILE A 260 14.05 25.10 -0.73
N ASP A 261 14.62 24.30 -1.63
CA ASP A 261 15.66 24.72 -2.57
C ASP A 261 15.18 24.51 -3.99
N GLY A 262 15.42 25.46 -4.89
CA GLY A 262 14.98 25.32 -6.26
C GLY A 262 15.34 26.47 -7.18
N THR A 263 14.66 26.53 -8.32
CA THR A 263 14.87 27.57 -9.33
C THR A 263 13.61 28.38 -9.60
N VAL A 264 13.83 29.63 -9.95
CA VAL A 264 12.81 30.53 -10.48
C VAL A 264 13.18 30.90 -11.91
N GLU A 265 12.24 30.74 -12.83
CA GLU A 265 12.35 31.16 -14.21
C GLU A 265 11.52 32.42 -14.44
N ALA A 266 12.17 33.52 -14.83
CA ALA A 266 11.52 34.80 -15.10
C ALA A 266 12.27 35.54 -16.22
N GLY A 267 11.53 36.03 -17.24
CA GLY A 267 12.12 36.81 -18.33
C GLY A 267 13.23 36.08 -19.11
N GLY A 268 13.10 34.76 -19.28
CA GLY A 268 14.09 33.92 -19.96
C GLY A 268 15.39 33.66 -19.17
N ARG A 269 15.42 34.01 -17.88
CA ARG A 269 16.53 33.70 -16.97
C ARG A 269 16.08 32.75 -15.89
N THR A 270 16.98 31.85 -15.50
CA THR A 270 16.80 30.93 -14.38
C THR A 270 17.76 31.29 -13.26
N THR A 271 17.25 31.51 -12.06
CA THR A 271 18.06 31.79 -10.86
C THR A 271 17.67 30.85 -9.72
N GLN A 272 18.57 30.64 -8.76
CA GLN A 272 18.27 29.86 -7.57
C GLN A 272 17.38 30.65 -6.61
N TRP A 273 16.50 29.96 -5.89
CA TRP A 273 15.77 30.50 -4.74
C TRP A 273 15.78 29.49 -3.60
N GLN A 274 15.64 30.00 -2.37
CA GLN A 274 15.57 29.20 -1.17
C GLN A 274 14.53 29.80 -0.21
N ALA A 275 13.78 28.93 0.47
CA ALA A 275 12.86 29.30 1.54
C ALA A 275 13.14 28.45 2.79
N ARG A 276 12.93 29.00 3.99
CA ARG A 276 13.13 28.30 5.27
C ARG A 276 11.97 28.54 6.24
N ARG A 277 11.56 27.51 6.98
CA ARG A 277 10.65 27.67 8.13
C ARG A 277 11.39 28.22 9.34
#